data_AF-A0A8B6GBI6-F1
#
_entry.id   AF-A0A8B6GBI6-F1
#
_cell.length_a   1.000
_cell.length_b   1.000
_cell.length_c   1.000
_cell.angle_alpha   90.00
_cell.angle_beta   90.00
_cell.angle_gamma   90.00
#
_symmetry.space_group_name_H-M   'P 1'
#
loop_
_entity.id
_entity.type
_entity.pdbx_description
1 polymer ?
#
loop_
_entity_poly.entity_id
_entity_poly.type
_entity_poly.pdbx_seq_one_letter_code
_entity_poly.pdbx_strand_id
1 'polypeptide(L)'
;MPSIRSLHQVRASRDSAKGLINISELSCFCVNCCHHMYDQCSNSTKTGGYTEWEMMREYRADAQENEENEQVSLQELVSVGQLVALYTDDDEEEYYMLKVEKSMETLRIDTTDSWGSLLPAGTPVFRGLYYNKTNSPFQYRLVNRKAVVPAASVVYICSEVTANNVIRITEETHLNVLECINEIKC
;
A
#
# COMPACT_ATOMS: atom_id res chain seq x y z
N MET A 1 4.68 19.98 27.20
CA MET A 1 5.72 19.13 26.59
C MET A 1 6.59 20.01 25.72
N PRO A 2 7.93 20.03 25.90
CA PRO A 2 8.80 20.71 24.96
C PRO A 2 8.72 19.97 23.63
N SER A 3 8.26 20.66 22.60
CA SER A 3 8.30 20.20 21.21
C SER A 3 9.69 19.65 20.90
N ILE A 4 9.78 18.52 20.19
CA ILE A 4 11.04 18.03 19.61
C ILE A 4 11.58 19.15 18.72
N ARG A 5 12.47 19.98 19.28
CA ARG A 5 13.20 21.01 18.54
C ARG A 5 14.20 20.23 17.70
N SER A 6 14.18 20.50 16.39
CA SER A 6 15.00 19.94 15.32
C SER A 6 16.19 19.10 15.81
N LEU A 7 16.07 17.77 15.73
CA LEU A 7 17.22 16.87 15.88
C LEU A 7 18.12 17.07 14.65
N HIS A 8 19.28 17.69 14.84
CA HIS A 8 20.18 18.02 13.73
C HIS A 8 21.12 16.88 13.36
N GLN A 9 21.37 15.94 14.28
CA GLN A 9 22.19 14.76 13.99
C GLN A 9 21.80 13.59 14.89
N VAL A 10 21.44 12.47 14.25
CA VAL A 10 21.09 11.19 14.89
C VAL A 10 22.05 10.12 14.39
N ARG A 11 22.53 9.25 15.28
CA ARG A 11 23.39 8.11 14.93
C ARG A 11 23.03 6.86 15.72
N ALA A 12 23.29 5.70 15.14
CA ALA A 12 23.20 4.44 15.85
C ALA A 12 24.20 4.41 17.01
N SER A 13 23.75 4.05 18.22
CA SER A 13 24.65 3.70 19.32
C SER A 13 25.26 2.31 19.09
N ARG A 14 26.34 1.95 19.79
CA ARG A 14 26.88 0.59 19.77
C ARG A 14 25.87 -0.43 20.30
N ASP A 15 24.95 0.02 21.15
CA ASP A 15 23.83 -0.73 21.69
C ASP A 15 22.53 -0.47 20.91
N SER A 16 22.60 -0.26 19.59
CA SER A 16 21.41 0.01 18.75
C SER A 16 20.36 -1.10 18.84
N ALA A 17 20.78 -2.35 19.12
CA ALA A 17 19.87 -3.47 19.39
C ALA A 17 18.95 -3.24 20.61
N LYS A 18 19.33 -2.36 21.55
CA LYS A 18 18.53 -1.95 22.70
C LYS A 18 17.70 -0.68 22.44
N GLY A 19 17.62 -0.22 21.18
CA GLY A 19 16.88 0.99 20.83
C GLY A 19 17.60 2.30 21.20
N LEU A 20 18.90 2.25 21.51
CA LEU A 20 19.70 3.41 21.89
C LEU A 20 20.27 4.12 20.65
N ILE A 21 20.09 5.43 20.59
CA ILE A 21 20.64 6.32 19.57
C ILE A 21 21.44 7.44 20.22
N ASN A 22 22.46 7.94 19.53
CA ASN A 22 23.19 9.12 19.95
C ASN A 22 22.68 10.34 19.18
N ILE A 23 22.26 11.36 19.91
CA ILE A 23 21.76 12.62 19.34
C ILE A 23 22.68 13.78 19.72
N SER A 24 22.74 14.79 18.86
CA SER A 24 23.40 16.06 19.16
C SER A 24 22.52 17.22 18.73
N GLU A 25 22.61 18.31 19.48
CA GLU A 25 21.81 19.52 19.27
C GLU A 25 22.14 20.19 17.93
N LEU A 26 23.36 20.05 17.41
CA LEU A 26 23.82 20.66 16.15
C LEU A 26 24.69 19.71 15.33
N SER A 27 24.57 19.76 14.00
CA SER A 27 25.41 18.96 13.11
C SER A 27 26.84 19.53 13.03
N CYS A 28 27.85 18.65 13.02
CA CYS A 28 29.24 19.01 12.72
C CYS A 28 29.75 18.26 11.47
N PHE A 29 30.48 18.98 10.63
CA PHE A 29 31.14 18.46 9.42
C PHE A 29 32.66 18.70 9.43
N CYS A 30 33.27 18.74 10.63
CA CYS A 30 34.74 18.79 10.72
C CYS A 30 35.37 17.48 10.19
N VAL A 31 36.67 17.50 9.89
CA VAL A 31 37.39 16.35 9.33
C VAL A 31 37.19 15.08 10.15
N ASN A 32 37.18 15.18 11.48
CA ASN A 32 36.97 14.03 12.35
C ASN A 32 35.53 13.50 12.26
N CYS A 33 34.53 14.38 12.17
CA CYS A 33 33.14 13.97 11.96
C CYS A 33 32.90 13.34 10.59
N CYS A 34 33.54 13.82 9.53
CA CYS A 34 33.44 13.22 8.20
C CYS A 34 34.05 11.81 8.12
N HIS A 35 35.03 11.50 8.98
CA HIS A 35 35.66 10.18 9.10
C HIS A 35 35.11 9.33 10.26
N HIS A 36 33.93 9.65 10.77
CA HIS A 36 33.26 8.91 11.86
C HIS A 36 34.01 8.88 13.21
N MET A 37 35.00 9.77 13.41
CA MET A 37 35.73 9.96 14.67
C MET A 37 35.07 11.02 15.54
N TYR A 38 33.86 10.74 16.00
CA TYR A 38 32.98 11.72 16.61
C TYR A 38 33.38 12.14 18.03
N ASP A 39 33.96 11.22 18.80
CA ASP A 39 34.53 11.50 20.14
C ASP A 39 35.71 12.48 20.06
N GLN A 40 36.26 12.68 18.86
CA GLN A 40 37.35 13.59 18.57
C GLN A 40 36.87 14.83 17.80
N CYS A 41 35.56 15.15 17.85
CA CYS A 41 35.01 16.33 17.20
C CYS A 41 35.72 17.61 17.66
N SER A 42 36.37 18.33 16.74
CA SER A 42 37.07 19.58 17.04
C SER A 42 36.13 20.74 17.43
N ASN A 43 34.83 20.59 17.17
CA ASN A 43 33.81 21.60 17.45
C ASN A 43 32.84 21.15 18.57
N SER A 44 33.21 20.17 19.39
CA SER A 44 32.35 19.63 20.46
C SER A 44 31.82 20.70 21.42
N THR A 45 32.62 21.74 21.68
CA THR A 45 32.22 22.90 22.50
C THR A 45 31.14 23.77 21.88
N LYS A 46 30.96 23.71 20.55
CA LYS A 46 29.97 24.49 19.80
C LYS A 46 28.74 23.66 19.43
N THR A 47 28.92 22.37 19.15
CA THR A 47 27.82 21.48 18.72
C THR A 47 27.12 20.77 19.87
N GLY A 48 27.65 20.87 21.08
CA GLY A 48 27.25 20.04 22.20
C GLY A 48 27.83 18.63 22.08
N GLY A 49 27.85 17.92 23.21
CA GLY A 49 28.20 16.50 23.23
C GLY A 49 27.10 15.64 22.61
N TYR A 50 27.43 14.40 22.27
CA TYR A 50 26.42 13.40 21.98
C TYR A 50 25.78 12.95 23.28
N THR A 51 24.46 12.96 23.32
CA THR A 51 23.69 12.36 24.40
C THR A 51 23.06 11.08 23.89
N GLU A 52 23.14 10.04 24.72
CA GLU A 52 22.42 8.80 24.44
C GLU A 52 20.93 9.03 24.73
N TRP A 53 20.11 8.58 23.79
CA TRP A 53 18.67 8.69 23.84
C TRP A 53 18.08 7.32 23.58
N GLU A 54 17.24 6.87 24.51
CA GLU A 54 16.45 5.67 24.32
C GLU A 54 15.25 6.02 23.45
N MET A 55 15.17 5.39 22.28
CA MET A 55 13.98 5.49 21.47
C MET A 55 12.84 4.81 22.23
N MET A 56 11.83 5.59 22.62
CA MET A 56 10.56 5.01 22.99
C MET A 56 10.06 4.23 21.78
N ARG A 57 9.98 2.90 21.89
CA ARG A 57 9.20 2.11 20.94
C ARG A 57 7.82 2.71 20.93
N GLU A 58 7.29 3.01 19.75
CA GLU A 58 5.86 3.25 19.62
C GLU A 58 5.18 2.03 20.24
N TYR A 59 4.39 2.24 21.29
CA TYR A 59 3.55 1.22 21.90
C TYR A 59 2.55 0.76 20.84
N ARG A 60 2.94 -0.21 20.00
CA ARG A 60 1.99 -1.19 19.49
C ARG A 60 1.69 -2.05 20.70
N ALA A 61 0.44 -2.02 21.15
CA ALA A 61 -0.01 -2.89 22.23
C ALA A 61 0.38 -4.33 21.87
N ASP A 62 1.18 -4.95 22.73
CA ASP A 62 1.60 -6.33 22.61
C ASP A 62 0.38 -7.24 22.45
N ALA A 63 0.28 -7.90 21.31
CA ALA A 63 -0.25 -9.25 21.23
C ALA A 63 0.88 -10.11 20.67
N GLN A 64 1.26 -11.11 21.46
CA GLN A 64 2.23 -12.17 21.24
C GLN A 64 2.77 -12.33 19.81
N GLU A 65 4.09 -12.51 19.71
CA GLU A 65 4.73 -13.24 18.60
C GLU A 65 4.13 -14.66 18.49
N ASN A 66 2.93 -14.76 17.93
CA ASN A 66 2.64 -15.78 16.93
C ASN A 66 3.22 -15.20 15.63
N GLU A 67 4.08 -15.94 14.94
CA GLU A 67 4.30 -15.74 13.50
C GLU A 67 3.02 -16.11 12.72
N GLU A 68 1.90 -15.50 13.08
CA GLU A 68 0.79 -15.32 12.17
C GLU A 68 1.19 -14.10 11.35
N ASN A 69 1.79 -14.37 10.20
CA ASN A 69 1.88 -13.43 9.10
C ASN A 69 0.44 -12.89 8.92
N GLU A 70 0.09 -11.74 9.51
CA GLU A 70 -1.15 -11.02 9.22
C GLU A 70 -1.03 -10.55 7.78
N GLN A 71 -1.25 -11.50 6.87
CA GLN A 71 -1.23 -11.33 5.45
C GLN A 71 -2.48 -10.50 5.14
N VAL A 72 -2.32 -9.19 5.20
CA VAL A 72 -3.39 -8.23 4.87
C VAL A 72 -3.93 -8.62 3.51
N SER A 73 -5.23 -8.90 3.46
CA SER A 73 -5.84 -9.40 2.22
C SER A 73 -5.83 -8.30 1.18
N LEU A 74 -5.55 -8.63 -0.09
CA LEU A 74 -5.46 -7.64 -1.18
C LEU A 74 -6.68 -6.71 -1.24
N GLN A 75 -7.87 -7.28 -1.04
CA GLN A 75 -9.14 -6.55 -0.98
C GLN A 75 -9.18 -5.48 0.12
N GLU A 76 -8.50 -5.66 1.25
CA GLU A 76 -8.46 -4.67 2.33
C GLU A 76 -7.59 -3.45 1.99
N LEU A 77 -6.70 -3.59 1.01
CA LEU A 77 -5.85 -2.50 0.52
C LEU A 77 -6.54 -1.62 -0.53
N VAL A 78 -7.69 -2.05 -1.04
CA VAL A 78 -8.43 -1.35 -2.09
C VAL A 78 -9.13 -0.09 -1.54
N SER A 79 -8.82 1.04 -2.15
CA SER A 79 -9.37 2.36 -1.82
C SER A 79 -10.36 2.86 -2.87
N VAL A 80 -11.29 3.71 -2.45
CA VAL A 80 -12.25 4.38 -3.34
C VAL A 80 -11.50 5.20 -4.40
N GLY A 81 -11.94 5.09 -5.65
CA GLY A 81 -11.35 5.77 -6.80
C GLY A 81 -10.20 5.01 -7.47
N GLN A 82 -9.71 3.91 -6.88
CA GLN A 82 -8.68 3.09 -7.50
C GLN A 82 -9.23 2.24 -8.66
N LEU A 83 -8.32 1.85 -9.53
CA LEU A 83 -8.53 0.88 -10.59
C LEU A 83 -8.03 -0.48 -10.12
N VAL A 84 -8.87 -1.51 -10.23
CA VAL A 84 -8.51 -2.89 -9.89
C VAL A 84 -8.79 -3.82 -11.06
N ALA A 85 -7.99 -4.88 -11.19
CA ALA A 85 -8.27 -6.00 -12.08
C ALA A 85 -8.99 -7.10 -11.30
N LEU A 86 -9.94 -7.74 -11.97
CA LEU A 86 -10.82 -8.75 -11.42
C LEU A 86 -10.64 -10.06 -12.17
N TYR A 87 -10.49 -11.14 -11.41
CA TYR A 87 -10.61 -12.50 -11.93
C TYR A 87 -11.97 -12.72 -12.57
N THR A 88 -12.00 -13.50 -13.65
CA THR A 88 -13.21 -13.98 -14.28
C THR A 88 -13.02 -15.40 -14.82
N ASP A 89 -14.12 -16.15 -14.85
CA ASP A 89 -14.22 -17.46 -15.50
C ASP A 89 -14.79 -17.34 -16.93
N ASP A 90 -14.84 -16.12 -17.47
CA ASP A 90 -15.30 -15.87 -18.84
C ASP A 90 -14.25 -16.34 -19.86
N ASP A 91 -14.67 -17.15 -20.84
CA ASP A 91 -13.78 -17.65 -21.89
C ASP A 91 -13.37 -16.56 -22.89
N GLU A 92 -14.13 -15.46 -22.99
CA GLU A 92 -13.87 -14.37 -23.93
C GLU A 92 -12.95 -13.29 -23.35
N GLU A 93 -12.81 -13.21 -22.03
CA GLU A 93 -12.09 -12.15 -21.34
C GLU A 93 -11.13 -12.70 -20.29
N GLU A 94 -9.86 -12.30 -20.37
CA GLU A 94 -8.83 -12.76 -19.43
C GLU A 94 -9.03 -12.20 -18.01
N TYR A 95 -9.55 -10.97 -17.92
CA TYR A 95 -9.91 -10.28 -16.68
C TYR A 95 -10.78 -9.07 -16.98
N TYR A 96 -11.52 -8.63 -15.97
CA TYR A 96 -12.25 -7.36 -16.01
C TYR A 96 -11.53 -6.26 -15.25
N MET A 97 -11.78 -5.01 -15.60
CA MET A 97 -11.27 -3.86 -14.84
C MET A 97 -12.41 -3.08 -14.22
N LEU A 98 -12.23 -2.67 -12.96
CA LEU A 98 -13.25 -1.95 -12.19
C LEU A 98 -12.66 -0.67 -11.60
N LYS A 99 -13.36 0.46 -11.81
CA LYS A 99 -13.18 1.66 -10.99
C LYS A 99 -14.02 1.52 -9.72
N VAL A 100 -13.38 1.51 -8.57
CA VAL A 100 -14.04 1.36 -7.28
C VAL A 100 -14.72 2.68 -6.88
N GLU A 101 -16.03 2.66 -6.62
CA GLU A 101 -16.81 3.83 -6.21
C GLU A 101 -17.13 3.85 -4.72
N LYS A 102 -17.15 2.67 -4.07
CA LYS A 102 -17.39 2.54 -2.64
C LYS A 102 -16.37 1.60 -2.00
N SER A 103 -16.06 1.86 -0.73
CA SER A 103 -15.26 0.94 0.08
C SER A 103 -15.92 -0.43 0.16
N MET A 104 -15.12 -1.45 0.47
CA MET A 104 -15.62 -2.81 0.67
C MET A 104 -16.78 -2.81 1.68
N GLU A 105 -17.87 -3.50 1.34
CA GLU A 105 -19.00 -3.69 2.22
C GLU A 105 -19.52 -5.13 2.14
N THR A 106 -20.08 -5.65 3.23
CA THR A 106 -20.78 -6.94 3.22
C THR A 106 -22.26 -6.71 2.89
N LEU A 107 -22.75 -7.43 1.88
CA LEU A 107 -24.16 -7.37 1.49
C LEU A 107 -25.07 -7.80 2.64
N ARG A 108 -26.10 -7.00 2.92
CA ARG A 108 -27.11 -7.32 3.95
C ARG A 108 -28.29 -8.10 3.41
N ILE A 109 -28.52 -8.00 2.11
CA ILE A 109 -29.60 -8.64 1.36
C ILE A 109 -29.05 -9.10 0.02
N ASP A 110 -29.71 -10.10 -0.57
CA ASP A 110 -29.44 -10.52 -1.94
C ASP A 110 -29.56 -9.31 -2.87
N THR A 111 -28.55 -9.11 -3.70
CA THR A 111 -28.43 -7.92 -4.55
C THR A 111 -28.15 -8.36 -5.97
N THR A 112 -29.03 -7.96 -6.90
CA THR A 112 -28.75 -8.05 -8.33
C THR A 112 -28.12 -6.75 -8.81
N ASP A 113 -26.97 -6.84 -9.47
CA ASP A 113 -26.31 -5.67 -10.03
C ASP A 113 -26.95 -5.23 -11.36
N SER A 114 -26.44 -4.15 -11.95
CA SER A 114 -27.03 -3.67 -13.21
C SER A 114 -26.79 -4.64 -14.36
N TRP A 115 -25.81 -5.56 -14.27
CA TRP A 115 -25.43 -6.54 -15.28
C TRP A 115 -26.22 -7.85 -15.17
N GLY A 116 -27.07 -7.98 -14.15
CA GLY A 116 -27.90 -9.16 -13.92
C GLY A 116 -27.22 -10.22 -13.04
N SER A 117 -26.05 -9.93 -12.48
CA SER A 117 -25.37 -10.81 -11.54
C SER A 117 -26.06 -10.74 -10.17
N LEU A 118 -26.54 -11.89 -9.69
CA LEU A 118 -27.16 -12.03 -8.37
C LEU A 118 -26.10 -12.46 -7.35
N LEU A 119 -25.88 -11.63 -6.33
CA LEU A 119 -24.98 -11.91 -5.23
C LEU A 119 -25.77 -12.08 -3.93
N PRO A 120 -25.54 -13.15 -3.16
CA PRO A 120 -26.28 -13.42 -1.94
C PRO A 120 -25.90 -12.46 -0.80
N ALA A 121 -26.79 -12.32 0.17
CA ALA A 121 -26.48 -11.68 1.44
C ALA A 121 -25.27 -12.35 2.14
N GLY A 122 -24.47 -11.56 2.85
CA GLY A 122 -23.25 -12.03 3.53
C GLY A 122 -21.98 -11.97 2.68
N THR A 123 -22.07 -11.73 1.36
CA THR A 123 -20.89 -11.61 0.49
C THR A 123 -20.19 -10.25 0.68
N PRO A 124 -18.87 -10.20 0.93
CA PRO A 124 -18.09 -8.97 0.86
C PRO A 124 -17.93 -8.55 -0.60
N VAL A 125 -18.21 -7.29 -0.91
CA VAL A 125 -18.26 -6.78 -2.28
C VAL A 125 -17.63 -5.40 -2.42
N PHE A 126 -17.19 -5.11 -3.65
CA PHE A 126 -16.97 -3.75 -4.12
C PHE A 126 -18.11 -3.31 -5.02
N ARG A 127 -18.42 -2.01 -4.97
CA ARG A 127 -19.29 -1.36 -5.95
C ARG A 127 -18.49 -0.40 -6.80
N GLY A 128 -18.74 -0.43 -8.10
CA GLY A 128 -17.96 0.35 -9.04
C GLY A 128 -18.53 0.38 -10.44
N LEU A 129 -17.67 0.75 -11.39
CA LEU A 129 -17.97 0.84 -12.81
C LEU A 129 -16.93 0.04 -13.60
N TYR A 130 -17.40 -0.84 -14.49
CA TYR A 130 -16.52 -1.61 -15.36
C TYR A 130 -15.89 -0.73 -16.44
N TYR A 131 -14.76 -1.19 -16.96
CA TYR A 131 -14.23 -0.75 -18.23
C TYR A 131 -14.36 -1.82 -19.30
N ASN A 132 -14.69 -1.41 -20.52
CA ASN A 132 -14.64 -2.27 -21.70
C ASN A 132 -13.34 -2.04 -22.47
N LYS A 133 -12.77 -3.12 -23.00
CA LYS A 133 -11.68 -3.05 -23.97
C LYS A 133 -12.12 -2.21 -25.18
N THR A 134 -11.20 -1.42 -25.69
CA THR A 134 -11.37 -0.68 -26.95
C THR A 134 -10.61 -1.38 -28.07
N ASN A 135 -10.77 -0.91 -29.31
CA ASN A 135 -10.00 -1.43 -30.45
C ASN A 135 -8.50 -1.14 -30.35
N SER A 136 -8.09 -0.24 -29.44
CA SER A 136 -6.69 0.05 -29.18
C SER A 136 -6.15 -0.89 -28.10
N PRO A 137 -4.95 -1.47 -28.28
CA PRO A 137 -4.39 -2.41 -27.31
C PRO A 137 -4.18 -1.74 -25.96
N PHE A 138 -4.54 -2.46 -24.89
CA PHE A 138 -4.41 -2.04 -23.49
C PHE A 138 -5.17 -0.76 -23.13
N GLN A 139 -6.06 -0.30 -24.00
CA GLN A 139 -6.90 0.87 -23.75
C GLN A 139 -8.32 0.41 -23.44
N TYR A 140 -8.89 1.01 -22.40
CA TYR A 140 -10.21 0.67 -21.91
C TYR A 140 -11.03 1.94 -21.70
N ARG A 141 -12.35 1.81 -21.87
CA ARG A 141 -13.31 2.90 -21.68
C ARG A 141 -14.32 2.55 -20.60
N LEU A 142 -14.53 3.50 -19.70
CA LEU A 142 -15.45 3.36 -18.58
C LEU A 142 -16.89 3.21 -19.09
N VAL A 143 -17.61 2.23 -18.55
CA VAL A 143 -19.02 1.98 -18.84
C VAL A 143 -19.84 2.55 -17.69
N ASN A 144 -20.82 3.40 -18.01
CA ASN A 144 -21.69 4.03 -17.02
C ASN A 144 -22.83 3.10 -16.57
N ARG A 145 -22.47 1.90 -16.10
CA ARG A 145 -23.39 0.87 -15.59
C ARG A 145 -22.80 0.29 -14.30
N LYS A 146 -23.58 0.37 -13.21
CA LYS A 146 -23.11 0.01 -11.86
C LYS A 146 -22.91 -1.49 -11.72
N ALA A 147 -21.72 -1.87 -11.29
CA ALA A 147 -21.35 -3.24 -10.98
C ALA A 147 -21.30 -3.45 -9.47
N VAL A 148 -21.61 -4.68 -9.07
CA VAL A 148 -21.35 -5.19 -7.72
C VAL A 148 -20.54 -6.46 -7.91
N VAL A 149 -19.33 -6.51 -7.36
CA VAL A 149 -18.40 -7.62 -7.57
C VAL A 149 -17.96 -8.19 -6.23
N PRO A 150 -17.76 -9.53 -6.11
CA PRO A 150 -17.16 -10.12 -4.92
C PRO A 150 -15.79 -9.49 -4.63
N ALA A 151 -15.50 -9.16 -3.36
CA ALA A 151 -14.20 -8.63 -2.98
C ALA A 151 -13.06 -9.62 -3.31
N ALA A 152 -13.34 -10.91 -3.18
CA ALA A 152 -12.41 -11.99 -3.47
C ALA A 152 -12.03 -12.12 -4.95
N SER A 153 -12.75 -11.47 -5.88
CA SER A 153 -12.35 -11.47 -7.29
C SER A 153 -11.26 -10.46 -7.60
N VAL A 154 -10.88 -9.57 -6.68
CA VAL A 154 -9.77 -8.64 -6.89
C VAL A 154 -8.45 -9.41 -6.89
N VAL A 155 -7.74 -9.32 -8.01
CA VAL A 155 -6.43 -9.99 -8.19
C VAL A 155 -5.27 -9.03 -8.28
N TYR A 156 -5.53 -7.77 -8.63
CA TYR A 156 -4.48 -6.78 -8.79
C TYR A 156 -5.01 -5.35 -8.58
N ILE A 157 -4.20 -4.50 -7.93
CA ILE A 157 -4.49 -3.07 -7.77
C ILE A 157 -3.59 -2.30 -8.74
N CYS A 158 -4.17 -1.62 -9.72
CA CYS A 158 -3.45 -0.83 -10.70
C CYS A 158 -3.08 0.55 -10.13
N SER A 159 -2.21 0.60 -9.10
CA SER A 159 -1.85 1.83 -8.38
C SER A 159 -1.26 2.94 -9.26
N GLU A 160 -0.55 2.56 -10.33
CA GLU A 160 0.09 3.48 -11.26
C GLU A 160 -0.90 4.14 -12.24
N VAL A 161 -2.15 3.67 -12.29
CA VAL A 161 -3.14 4.10 -13.28
C VAL A 161 -4.26 4.90 -12.61
N THR A 162 -4.37 6.18 -12.99
CA THR A 162 -5.48 7.02 -12.53
C THR A 162 -6.79 6.63 -13.21
N ALA A 163 -7.81 6.29 -12.43
CA ALA A 163 -9.12 5.82 -12.93
C ALA A 163 -9.97 6.95 -13.56
N ASN A 164 -9.74 7.20 -14.86
CA ASN A 164 -10.44 8.21 -15.68
C ASN A 164 -11.44 7.56 -16.67
N ASN A 165 -12.16 8.36 -17.45
CA ASN A 165 -13.14 7.84 -18.42
C ASN A 165 -12.53 6.91 -19.49
N VAL A 166 -11.27 7.15 -19.86
CA VAL A 166 -10.47 6.29 -20.72
C VAL A 166 -9.15 6.08 -20.02
N ILE A 167 -8.75 4.82 -19.91
CA ILE A 167 -7.49 4.43 -19.30
C ILE A 167 -6.65 3.66 -20.33
N ARG A 168 -5.34 3.68 -20.12
CA ARG A 168 -4.41 2.82 -20.83
C ARG A 168 -3.48 2.21 -19.80
N ILE A 169 -3.36 0.89 -19.81
CA ILE A 169 -2.37 0.19 -19.00
C ILE A 169 -1.12 -0.09 -19.85
N THR A 170 0.01 -0.33 -19.20
CA THR A 170 1.21 -0.81 -19.89
C THR A 170 1.09 -2.30 -20.13
N GLU A 171 1.86 -2.81 -21.10
CA GLU A 171 2.00 -4.25 -21.31
C GLU A 171 2.53 -4.96 -20.06
N GLU A 172 3.44 -4.33 -19.33
CA GLU A 172 3.94 -4.83 -18.04
C GLU A 172 2.81 -4.98 -17.00
N THR A 173 1.94 -3.99 -16.84
CA THR A 173 0.77 -4.11 -15.95
C THR A 173 -0.14 -5.25 -16.37
N HIS A 174 -0.36 -5.43 -17.68
CA HIS A 174 -1.16 -6.53 -18.19
C HIS A 174 -0.53 -7.90 -17.86
N LEU A 175 0.77 -8.06 -18.07
CA LEU A 175 1.49 -9.30 -17.74
C LEU A 175 1.46 -9.59 -16.23
N ASN A 176 1.63 -8.57 -15.39
CA ASN A 176 1.54 -8.72 -13.93
C ASN A 176 0.14 -9.20 -13.50
N VAL A 177 -0.92 -8.68 -14.11
CA VAL A 177 -2.30 -9.14 -13.85
C VAL A 177 -2.46 -10.62 -14.22
N LEU A 178 -1.96 -11.02 -15.40
CA LEU A 178 -2.02 -12.42 -15.85
C LEU A 178 -1.22 -13.35 -14.94
N GLU A 179 -0.06 -12.92 -14.44
CA GLU A 179 0.74 -13.68 -13.47
C GLU A 179 -0.06 -13.94 -12.19
N CYS A 180 -0.66 -12.90 -11.59
CA CYS A 180 -1.51 -13.05 -10.40
C CYS A 180 -2.71 -13.99 -10.64
N ILE A 181 -3.32 -13.96 -11.83
CA ILE A 181 -4.43 -14.86 -12.16
C ILE A 181 -3.96 -16.31 -12.27
N ASN A 182 -2.78 -16.55 -12.85
CA ASN A 182 -2.23 -17.89 -12.98
C ASN A 182 -1.85 -18.50 -11.63
N GLU A 183 -1.37 -17.70 -10.68
CA GLU A 183 -1.12 -18.14 -9.30
C GLU A 183 -2.40 -18.62 -8.60
N ILE A 184 -3.56 -18.05 -8.91
CA ILE A 184 -4.85 -18.46 -8.33
C ILE A 184 -5.36 -19.78 -8.93
N LYS A 185 -5.02 -20.06 -10.20
CA LYS A 185 -5.46 -21.28 -10.92
C LYS A 185 -4.62 -22.52 -10.59
N CYS A 186 -3.48 -22.36 -9.94
CA CYS A 186 -2.55 -23.45 -9.59
C CYS A 186 -2.86 -24.06 -8.21
#